data_AF-A0A9W4K855-F1
#
_entry.id   AF-A0A9W4K855-F1
#
_cell.length_a   1.000
_cell.length_b   1.000
_cell.length_c   1.000
_cell.angle_alpha   90.00
_cell.angle_beta   90.00
_cell.angle_gamma   90.00
#
_symmetry.space_group_name_H-M   'P 1'
#
loop_
_entity.id
_entity.type
_entity.pdbx_description
1 polymer ?
#
loop_
_entity_poly.entity_id
_entity_poly.type
_entity_poly.pdbx_seq_one_letter_code
_entity_poly.pdbx_strand_id
1 'polypeptide(L)'
;MDGARVRPDNFREIYAQACEAFTHKLQCQVFVLLSPSPSPDMEEIPTRLAELCERVIQIGFLGEVGECGIRDDNRVRVRWGSLPIKEICFEIKWELTVLKDELASGDSSPLVVADLLVGILDSLPF
;
A
#
# COMPACT_ATOMS: atom_id res chain seq x y z
N MET A 1 -11.28 -32.68 10.23
CA MET A 1 -12.44 -31.78 10.17
C MET A 1 -12.04 -30.64 9.26
N ASP A 2 -12.47 -30.69 8.00
CA ASP A 2 -12.29 -29.57 7.08
C ASP A 2 -13.21 -28.44 7.53
N GLY A 3 -12.64 -27.52 8.30
CA GLY A 3 -13.23 -26.20 8.50
C GLY A 3 -13.16 -25.47 7.17
N ALA A 4 -14.10 -25.77 6.28
CA ALA A 4 -14.30 -25.01 5.06
C ALA A 4 -14.47 -23.55 5.49
N ARG A 5 -13.41 -22.75 5.32
CA ARG A 5 -13.49 -21.30 5.45
C ARG A 5 -14.49 -20.88 4.39
N VAL A 6 -15.74 -20.69 4.79
CA VAL A 6 -16.80 -20.20 3.91
C VAL A 6 -16.36 -18.80 3.49
N ARG A 7 -15.79 -18.69 2.29
CA ARG A 7 -15.50 -17.42 1.65
C ARG A 7 -16.87 -16.84 1.27
N PRO A 8 -17.18 -15.58 1.62
CA PRO A 8 -18.37 -14.92 1.11
C PRO A 8 -18.41 -14.98 -0.42
N ASP A 9 -19.60 -15.10 -1.01
CA ASP A 9 -19.76 -15.16 -2.47
C ASP A 9 -19.17 -13.92 -3.17
N ASN A 10 -19.13 -12.78 -2.47
CA ASN A 10 -18.57 -11.51 -2.94
C ASN A 10 -17.11 -11.27 -2.48
N PHE A 11 -16.38 -12.29 -2.02
CA PHE A 11 -15.01 -12.12 -1.49
C PHE A 11 -14.08 -11.38 -2.47
N ARG A 12 -14.13 -11.75 -3.76
CA ARG A 12 -13.29 -11.11 -4.79
C ARG A 12 -13.62 -9.63 -4.98
N GLU A 13 -14.89 -9.26 -4.87
CA GLU A 13 -15.33 -7.88 -4.97
C GLU A 13 -14.83 -7.06 -3.77
N ILE A 14 -14.98 -7.60 -2.56
CA ILE A 14 -14.46 -6.97 -1.33
C ILE A 14 -12.94 -6.76 -1.43
N TYR A 15 -12.22 -7.78 -1.89
CA TYR A 15 -10.78 -7.70 -2.08
C TYR A 15 -10.39 -6.63 -3.12
N ALA A 16 -11.06 -6.62 -4.28
CA ALA A 16 -10.80 -5.63 -5.33
C ALA A 16 -11.05 -4.20 -4.83
N GLN A 17 -12.16 -3.96 -4.14
CA GLN A 17 -12.49 -2.67 -3.55
C GLN A 17 -11.46 -2.23 -2.51
N ALA A 18 -10.96 -3.16 -1.68
CA ALA A 18 -9.89 -2.84 -0.72
C ALA A 18 -8.60 -2.42 -1.43
N CYS A 19 -8.22 -3.13 -2.48
CA CYS A 19 -7.06 -2.82 -3.33
C CYS A 19 -7.20 -1.45 -3.99
N GLU A 20 -8.33 -1.18 -4.65
CA GLU A 20 -8.61 0.10 -5.30
C GLU A 20 -8.60 1.27 -4.30
N ALA A 21 -9.25 1.08 -3.14
CA ALA A 21 -9.27 2.10 -2.09
C ALA A 21 -7.88 2.39 -1.54
N PHE A 22 -7.03 1.38 -1.40
CA PHE A 22 -5.63 1.56 -0.99
C PHE A 22 -4.83 2.32 -2.06
N THR A 23 -4.89 1.87 -3.31
CA THR A 23 -4.21 2.49 -4.46
C THR A 23 -4.59 3.97 -4.58
N HIS A 24 -5.89 4.27 -4.52
CA HIS A 24 -6.38 5.64 -4.57
C HIS A 24 -5.88 6.49 -3.40
N LYS A 25 -5.93 5.96 -2.17
CA LYS A 25 -5.43 6.71 -1.00
C LYS A 25 -3.93 6.97 -1.06
N LEU A 26 -3.14 6.01 -1.54
CA LEU A 26 -1.70 6.18 -1.74
C LEU A 26 -1.42 7.25 -2.81
N GLN A 27 -2.16 7.22 -3.93
CA GLN A 27 -2.13 8.25 -4.97
C GLN A 27 -2.45 9.64 -4.41
N CYS A 28 -3.44 9.76 -3.54
CA CYS A 28 -3.74 11.03 -2.89
C CYS A 28 -2.56 11.56 -2.07
N GLN A 29 -1.83 10.69 -1.34
CA GLN A 29 -0.67 11.12 -0.56
C GLN A 29 0.47 11.61 -1.46
N VAL A 30 0.74 10.89 -2.56
CA VAL A 30 1.69 11.34 -3.59
C VAL A 30 1.29 12.72 -4.10
N PHE A 31 0.03 12.90 -4.49
CA PHE A 31 -0.45 14.17 -5.03
C PHE A 31 -0.33 15.33 -4.03
N VAL A 32 -0.68 15.09 -2.77
CA VAL A 32 -0.57 16.10 -1.70
C VAL A 32 0.87 16.54 -1.50
N LEU A 33 1.83 15.60 -1.46
CA LEU A 33 3.25 15.91 -1.29
C LEU A 33 3.87 16.64 -2.51
N LEU A 34 3.35 16.39 -3.71
CA LEU A 34 3.79 17.06 -4.94
C LEU A 34 3.10 18.41 -5.18
N SER A 35 1.98 18.68 -4.50
CA SER A 35 1.20 19.89 -4.76
C SER A 35 1.83 21.11 -4.10
N PRO A 36 2.08 22.20 -4.86
CA PRO A 36 2.56 23.46 -4.29
C PRO A 36 1.44 24.29 -3.64
N SER A 37 0.16 23.95 -3.86
CA SER A 37 -0.98 24.66 -3.27
C SER A 37 -2.26 23.81 -3.25
N PRO A 38 -3.00 23.72 -2.12
CA PRO A 38 -2.58 24.20 -0.80
C PRO A 38 -1.32 23.48 -0.32
N SER A 39 -0.52 24.15 0.51
CA SER A 39 0.66 23.52 1.11
C SER A 39 0.24 22.25 1.85
N PRO A 40 0.99 21.14 1.70
CA PRO A 40 0.66 19.90 2.38
C PRO A 40 0.63 20.09 3.90
N ASP A 41 -0.38 19.52 4.55
CA ASP A 41 -0.43 19.43 6.00
C ASP A 41 0.52 18.31 6.46
N MET A 42 1.71 18.73 6.90
CA MET A 42 2.78 17.84 7.31
C MET A 42 2.50 17.11 8.63
N GLU A 43 1.49 17.53 9.41
CA GLU A 43 1.01 16.78 10.58
C GLU A 43 -0.01 15.70 10.19
N GLU A 44 -0.82 15.96 9.15
CA GLU A 44 -1.83 15.02 8.67
C GLU A 44 -1.22 13.85 7.88
N ILE A 45 -0.21 14.10 7.03
CA ILE A 45 0.35 13.07 6.13
C ILE A 45 0.88 11.83 6.88
N PRO A 46 1.66 11.94 7.97
CA PRO A 46 2.10 10.77 8.73
C PRO A 46 0.92 9.94 9.25
N THR A 47 -0.16 10.58 9.67
CA THR A 47 -1.39 9.90 10.10
C THR A 47 -2.01 9.11 8.95
N ARG A 48 -2.07 9.70 7.74
CA ARG A 48 -2.58 9.01 6.55
C ARG A 48 -1.69 7.84 6.10
N LEU A 49 -0.38 7.97 6.22
CA LEU A 49 0.56 6.86 5.95
C LEU A 49 0.39 5.72 6.97
N ALA A 50 0.12 6.04 8.24
CA ALA A 50 -0.20 5.03 9.26
C ALA A 50 -1.50 4.27 8.93
N GLU A 51 -2.56 4.95 8.49
CA GLU A 51 -3.78 4.29 8.00
C GLU A 51 -3.51 3.36 6.81
N LEU A 52 -2.62 3.77 5.89
CA LEU A 52 -2.22 2.95 4.75
C LEU A 52 -1.45 1.69 5.20
N CYS A 53 -0.58 1.80 6.21
CA CYS A 53 0.11 0.65 6.79
C CYS A 53 -0.86 -0.42 7.31
N GLU A 54 -1.92 -0.02 8.00
CA GLU A 54 -2.94 -0.96 8.49
C GLU A 54 -3.71 -1.63 7.34
N ARG A 55 -4.10 -0.83 6.34
CA ARG A 55 -4.86 -1.30 5.18
C ARG A 55 -4.07 -2.28 4.32
N VAL A 56 -2.80 -2.02 4.05
CA VAL A 56 -2.00 -2.93 3.21
C VAL A 56 -1.80 -4.29 3.87
N ILE A 57 -1.68 -4.33 5.21
CA ILE A 57 -1.64 -5.60 5.96
C ILE A 57 -2.96 -6.36 5.87
N GLN A 58 -4.10 -5.66 5.98
CA GLN A 58 -5.40 -6.28 5.78
C GLN A 58 -5.55 -6.86 4.36
N ILE A 59 -5.09 -6.13 3.34
CA ILE A 59 -5.08 -6.61 1.95
C ILE A 59 -4.20 -7.84 1.81
N GLY A 60 -2.98 -7.84 2.35
CA GLY A 60 -2.09 -9.00 2.29
C GLY A 60 -2.69 -10.24 2.93
N PHE A 61 -3.37 -10.09 4.07
CA PHE A 61 -4.08 -11.19 4.73
C PHE A 61 -5.28 -11.68 3.91
N LEU A 62 -6.09 -10.77 3.37
CA LEU A 62 -7.20 -11.13 2.49
C LEU A 62 -6.69 -11.83 1.24
N GLY A 63 -5.63 -11.34 0.61
CA GLY A 63 -5.02 -11.95 -0.56
C GLY A 63 -4.54 -13.37 -0.30
N GLU A 64 -3.90 -13.61 0.86
CA GLU A 64 -3.49 -14.95 1.29
C GLU A 64 -4.71 -15.88 1.51
N VAL A 65 -5.72 -15.44 2.26
CA VAL A 65 -6.92 -16.25 2.57
C VAL A 65 -7.76 -16.54 1.33
N GLY A 66 -7.84 -15.57 0.43
CA GLY A 66 -8.58 -15.62 -0.82
C GLY A 66 -7.86 -16.33 -1.96
N GLU A 67 -6.59 -16.68 -1.77
CA GLU A 67 -5.68 -17.14 -2.84
C GLU A 67 -5.71 -16.18 -4.04
N CYS A 68 -5.75 -14.87 -3.75
CA CYS A 68 -5.65 -13.84 -4.77
C CYS A 68 -4.22 -13.83 -5.32
N GLY A 69 -4.10 -14.07 -6.63
CA GLY A 69 -2.82 -14.02 -7.31
C GLY A 69 -2.23 -12.61 -7.29
N ILE A 70 -0.90 -12.54 -7.38
CA ILE A 70 -0.16 -11.31 -7.61
C ILE A 70 -0.32 -10.93 -9.08
N ARG A 71 -0.47 -9.63 -9.36
CA ARG A 71 -0.47 -9.11 -10.74
C ARG A 71 0.76 -9.59 -11.48
N ASP A 72 0.50 -10.17 -12.64
CA ASP A 72 1.54 -10.54 -13.59
C ASP A 72 2.03 -9.31 -14.36
N ASP A 73 2.70 -8.41 -13.64
CA ASP A 73 3.34 -7.22 -14.20
C ASP A 73 4.86 -7.32 -14.01
N ASN A 74 5.62 -6.99 -15.06
CA ASN A 74 7.08 -6.96 -15.01
C ASN A 74 7.60 -6.06 -13.89
N ARG A 75 6.95 -4.94 -13.59
CA ARG A 75 7.36 -4.02 -12.52
C ARG A 75 7.24 -4.67 -11.15
N VAL A 76 6.15 -5.39 -10.91
CA VAL A 76 5.89 -6.15 -9.68
C VAL A 76 6.90 -7.28 -9.53
N ARG A 77 7.15 -8.05 -10.61
CA ARG A 77 8.14 -9.14 -10.62
C ARG A 77 9.57 -8.64 -10.41
N VAL A 78 9.95 -7.51 -11.01
CA VAL A 78 11.30 -6.93 -10.87
C VAL A 78 11.54 -6.47 -9.44
N ARG A 79 10.55 -5.85 -8.80
CA ARG A 79 10.70 -5.32 -7.44
C ARG A 79 10.62 -6.42 -6.38
N TRP A 80 9.63 -7.30 -6.48
CA TRP A 80 9.27 -8.23 -5.41
C TRP A 80 9.63 -9.69 -5.71
N GLY A 81 10.06 -10.00 -6.94
CA GLY A 81 10.42 -11.36 -7.33
C GLY A 81 9.23 -12.32 -7.23
N SER A 82 9.44 -13.41 -6.51
CA SER A 82 8.45 -14.48 -6.30
C SER A 82 7.84 -14.49 -4.88
N LEU A 83 7.94 -13.38 -4.15
CA LEU A 83 7.39 -13.28 -2.81
C LEU A 83 5.86 -13.46 -2.85
N PRO A 84 5.24 -14.12 -1.86
CA PRO A 84 3.79 -14.20 -1.74
C PRO A 84 3.19 -12.84 -1.40
N ILE A 85 1.90 -12.63 -1.75
CA ILE A 85 1.24 -11.33 -1.63
C ILE A 85 1.29 -10.74 -0.22
N LYS A 86 1.21 -11.59 0.80
CA LYS A 86 1.31 -11.18 2.20
C LYS A 86 2.69 -10.63 2.56
N GLU A 87 3.76 -11.24 2.06
CA GLU A 87 5.12 -10.75 2.29
C GLU A 87 5.34 -9.43 1.55
N ILE A 88 4.87 -9.31 0.31
CA ILE A 88 4.89 -8.04 -0.43
C ILE A 88 4.17 -6.93 0.34
N CYS A 89 2.96 -7.20 0.83
CA CYS A 89 2.21 -6.23 1.64
C CYS A 89 2.91 -5.88 2.96
N PHE A 90 3.68 -6.80 3.55
CA PHE A 90 4.49 -6.54 4.74
C PHE A 90 5.68 -5.63 4.42
N GLU A 91 6.38 -5.86 3.31
CA GLU A 91 7.46 -4.98 2.83
C GLU A 91 6.94 -3.57 2.53
N ILE A 92 5.79 -3.45 1.84
CA ILE A 92 5.15 -2.15 1.60
C ILE A 92 4.82 -1.44 2.92
N LYS A 93 4.27 -2.16 3.91
CA LYS A 93 4.01 -1.59 5.24
C LYS A 93 5.30 -1.10 5.91
N TRP A 94 6.39 -1.86 5.81
CA TRP A 94 7.69 -1.47 6.34
C TRP A 94 8.18 -0.17 5.70
N GLU A 95 8.18 -0.10 4.36
CA GLU A 95 8.58 1.11 3.64
C GLU A 95 7.71 2.33 4.01
N LEU A 96 6.39 2.17 4.03
CA LEU A 96 5.48 3.23 4.46
C LEU A 96 5.75 3.70 5.89
N THR A 97 6.16 2.80 6.79
CA THR A 97 6.52 3.14 8.17
C THR A 97 7.78 4.00 8.20
N VAL A 98 8.81 3.63 7.42
CA VAL A 98 10.06 4.41 7.31
C VAL A 98 9.77 5.80 6.75
N LEU A 99 9.03 5.90 5.64
CA LEU A 99 8.68 7.19 5.03
C LEU A 99 7.88 8.09 5.97
N LYS A 100 6.95 7.49 6.72
CA LYS A 100 6.17 8.18 7.73
C LYS A 100 7.06 8.73 8.87
N ASP A 101 8.01 7.93 9.36
CA ASP A 101 8.92 8.36 10.42
C ASP A 101 9.89 9.46 9.93
N GLU A 102 10.39 9.36 8.70
CA GLU A 102 11.24 10.40 8.08
C GLU A 102 10.51 11.72 7.84
N LEU A 103 9.22 11.67 7.46
CA LEU A 103 8.39 12.87 7.35
C LEU A 103 8.15 13.51 8.72
N ALA A 104 7.90 12.69 9.75
CA ALA A 104 7.63 13.17 11.09
C ALA A 104 8.87 13.76 11.77
N SER A 105 10.07 13.26 11.47
CA SER A 105 11.32 13.83 11.97
C SER A 105 11.74 15.10 11.21
N GLY A 106 11.21 15.32 10.00
CA GLY A 106 11.60 16.42 9.12
C GLY A 106 12.96 16.21 8.44
N ASP A 107 13.49 14.98 8.48
CA ASP A 107 14.80 14.65 7.90
C ASP A 107 14.75 14.53 6.37
N SER A 108 13.58 14.21 5.82
CA SER A 108 13.37 14.01 4.38
C SER A 108 12.53 15.11 3.74
N SER A 109 12.91 15.48 2.51
CA SER A 109 12.11 16.41 1.70
C SER A 109 10.79 15.77 1.27
N PRO A 110 9.65 16.50 1.31
CA PRO A 110 8.36 16.00 0.82
C PRO A 110 8.41 15.45 -0.62
N LEU A 111 9.26 16.04 -1.48
CA LEU A 111 9.43 15.60 -2.86
C LEU A 111 10.11 14.23 -2.96
N VAL A 112 11.10 13.97 -2.09
CA VAL A 112 11.79 12.67 -2.04
C VAL A 112 10.83 11.59 -1.57
N VAL A 113 10.04 11.90 -0.53
CA VAL A 113 9.03 10.95 -0.03
C VAL A 113 7.95 10.69 -1.07
N ALA A 114 7.53 11.71 -1.81
CA ALA A 114 6.58 11.53 -2.92
C ALA A 114 7.12 10.59 -4.00
N ASP A 115 8.39 10.74 -4.40
CA ASP A 115 9.03 9.86 -5.39
C ASP A 115 9.09 8.40 -4.92
N LEU A 116 9.41 8.17 -3.65
CA LEU A 116 9.42 6.83 -3.05
C LEU A 116 8.00 6.22 -2.97
N LEU A 117 6.99 7.02 -2.63
CA LEU A 117 5.59 6.59 -2.66
C LEU A 117 5.10 6.26 -4.08
N VAL A 118 5.56 7.00 -5.11
CA VAL A 118 5.31 6.66 -6.53
C VAL A 118 5.94 5.32 -6.87
N GLY A 119 7.17 5.07 -6.42
CA GLY A 119 7.83 3.77 -6.59
C GLY A 119 6.99 2.63 -6.03
N ILE A 120 6.44 2.79 -4.81
CA ILE A 120 5.54 1.80 -4.19
C ILE A 120 4.28 1.62 -5.05
N LEU A 121 3.64 2.72 -5.44
CA LEU A 121 2.42 2.72 -6.24
C LEU A 121 2.59 1.97 -7.59
N ASP A 122 3.71 2.22 -8.27
CA ASP A 122 4.03 1.63 -9.59
C ASP A 122 4.33 0.12 -9.52
N SER A 123 4.47 -0.41 -8.32
CA SER A 123 4.85 -1.80 -8.07
C SER A 123 3.88 -2.53 -7.13
N LEU A 124 2.66 -2.01 -6.94
CA LEU A 124 1.64 -2.70 -6.14
C LEU A 124 1.31 -4.08 -6.74
N PRO A 125 1.14 -5.13 -5.90
CA PRO A 125 0.91 -6.49 -6.39
C PRO A 125 -0.53 -6.74 -6.86
N PHE A 126 -1.43 -5.76 -6.86
CA PHE A 126 -2.87 -5.90 -7.08
C PHE A 126 -3.50 -4.80 -7.93
#